data_AF-A0A9Q0TCU0-F1
#
_entry.id   AF-A0A9Q0TCU0-F1
#
_cell.length_a   1.000
_cell.length_b   1.000
_cell.length_c   1.000
_cell.angle_alpha   90.00
_cell.angle_beta   90.00
_cell.angle_gamma   90.00
#
_symmetry.space_group_name_H-M   'P 1'
#
loop_
_entity.id
_entity.type
_entity.pdbx_description
1 polymer ?
#
loop_
_entity_poly.entity_id
_entity_poly.type
_entity_poly.pdbx_seq_one_letter_code
_entity_poly.pdbx_strand_id
1 'polypeptide(L)'
;MLFLSALKEDRLFQILEDCIAKEGNVEQVDKVARLGKTCLRVKGEERPTMKEVAMELERLRMMGKHPWTNVESNYEQTEYLFGKQIDAFGHGKSGESSAGYQVLGSVLLPSGGR
;
A
#
# COMPACT_ATOMS: atom_id res chain seq x y z
N MET A 1 -24.27 12.50 4.12
CA MET A 1 -23.36 11.68 3.29
C MET A 1 -23.98 10.30 3.13
N LEU A 2 -24.34 9.89 1.91
CA LEU A 2 -25.08 8.64 1.65
C LEU A 2 -24.39 7.39 2.21
N PHE A 3 -23.06 7.29 2.03
CA PHE A 3 -22.26 6.16 2.50
C PHE A 3 -22.28 5.98 4.04
N LEU A 4 -21.99 7.04 4.79
CA LEU A 4 -21.95 6.98 6.26
C LEU A 4 -23.34 6.70 6.88
N SER A 5 -24.40 7.23 6.25
CA SER A 5 -25.78 6.93 6.65
C SER A 5 -26.13 5.47 6.38
N ALA A 6 -25.83 4.96 5.18
CA ALA A 6 -26.06 3.56 4.83
C ALA A 6 -25.32 2.60 5.78
N LEU A 7 -24.06 2.90 6.15
CA LEU A 7 -23.32 2.14 7.16
C LEU A 7 -23.91 2.20 8.57
N LYS A 8 -24.55 3.32 8.94
CA LYS A 8 -25.19 3.46 10.27
C LYS A 8 -26.50 2.68 10.35
N GLU A 9 -27.18 2.54 9.22
CA GLU A 9 -28.48 1.89 9.09
C GLU A 9 -28.38 0.44 8.60
N ASP A 10 -27.15 -0.12 8.55
CA ASP A 10 -26.87 -1.47 8.04
C ASP A 10 -27.36 -1.73 6.60
N ARG A 11 -27.39 -0.66 5.79
CA ARG A 11 -27.81 -0.67 4.37
C ARG A 11 -26.64 -0.54 3.40
N LEU A 12 -25.42 -0.88 3.82
CA LEU A 12 -24.22 -0.75 2.98
C LEU A 12 -24.39 -1.43 1.62
N PHE A 13 -24.86 -2.68 1.59
CA PHE A 13 -25.00 -3.44 0.34
C PHE A 13 -26.09 -2.93 -0.60
N GLN A 14 -26.98 -2.03 -0.14
CA GLN A 14 -28.00 -1.40 -1.00
C GLN A 14 -27.45 -0.25 -1.83
N ILE A 15 -26.27 0.28 -1.46
CA ILE A 15 -25.63 1.41 -2.14
C ILE A 15 -24.38 1.02 -2.92
N LEU A 16 -23.92 -0.23 -2.77
CA LEU A 16 -22.78 -0.75 -3.50
C LEU A 16 -23.19 -1.17 -4.90
N GLU A 17 -22.24 -1.08 -5.83
CA GLU A 17 -22.43 -1.61 -7.18
C GLU A 17 -22.65 -3.13 -7.13
N ASP A 18 -23.48 -3.65 -8.03
CA ASP A 18 -23.90 -5.04 -8.06
C ASP A 18 -22.73 -6.03 -8.08
N CYS A 19 -21.64 -5.72 -8.78
CA CYS A 19 -20.43 -6.56 -8.80
C CYS A 19 -19.82 -6.72 -7.41
N ILE A 20 -19.78 -5.65 -6.61
CA ILE A 20 -19.26 -5.68 -5.24
C ILE A 20 -20.28 -6.33 -4.31
N ALA A 21 -21.56 -6.01 -4.47
CA ALA A 21 -22.63 -6.48 -3.58
C ALA A 21 -22.92 -7.98 -3.72
N LYS A 22 -22.77 -8.55 -4.93
CA LYS A 22 -23.10 -9.95 -5.23
C LYS A 22 -21.89 -10.88 -5.22
N GLU A 23 -20.74 -10.43 -5.74
CA GLU A 23 -19.56 -11.27 -5.92
C GLU A 23 -18.47 -10.99 -4.87
N GLY A 24 -18.53 -9.83 -4.20
CA GLY A 24 -17.58 -9.45 -3.16
C GLY A 24 -17.70 -10.31 -1.90
N ASN A 25 -16.56 -10.57 -1.25
CA ASN A 25 -16.56 -11.18 0.07
C ASN A 25 -17.19 -10.21 1.08
N VAL A 26 -18.36 -10.59 1.61
CA VAL A 26 -19.17 -9.77 2.53
C VAL A 26 -18.36 -9.26 3.72
N GLU A 27 -17.51 -10.10 4.31
CA GLU A 27 -16.71 -9.74 5.48
C GLU A 27 -15.58 -8.75 5.13
N GLN A 28 -14.89 -8.95 4.00
CA GLN A 28 -13.87 -8.01 3.52
C GLN A 28 -14.51 -6.66 3.17
N VAL A 29 -15.66 -6.67 2.47
CA VAL A 29 -16.40 -5.46 2.09
C VAL A 29 -16.84 -4.66 3.32
N ASP A 30 -17.43 -5.32 4.33
CA ASP A 30 -17.82 -4.65 5.58
C ASP A 30 -16.61 -4.03 6.29
N LYS A 31 -15.49 -4.75 6.38
CA LYS A 31 -14.27 -4.24 7.04
C LYS A 31 -13.64 -3.06 6.28
N VAL A 32 -13.55 -3.13 4.95
CA VAL A 32 -13.10 -2.00 4.12
C VAL A 32 -14.02 -0.80 4.31
N ALA A 33 -15.34 -1.01 4.35
CA ALA A 33 -16.29 0.07 4.55
C ALA A 33 -16.15 0.73 5.94
N ARG A 34 -15.89 -0.06 6.99
CA ARG A 34 -15.57 0.46 8.33
C ARG A 34 -14.26 1.25 8.35
N LEU A 35 -13.24 0.82 7.61
CA LEU A 35 -12.01 1.60 7.44
C LEU A 35 -12.28 2.92 6.69
N GLY A 36 -13.10 2.90 5.64
CA GLY A 36 -13.55 4.12 4.96
C GLY A 36 -14.29 5.07 5.91
N LYS A 37 -15.13 4.55 6.81
CA LYS A 37 -15.82 5.33 7.83
C LYS A 37 -14.87 6.04 8.79
N THR A 38 -13.76 5.42 9.19
CA THR A 38 -12.76 6.07 10.06
C THR A 38 -11.96 7.14 9.30
N CYS A 39 -11.62 6.88 8.03
CA CYS A 39 -10.96 7.88 7.16
C CYS A 39 -11.82 9.13 6.92
N LEU A 40 -13.14 8.99 6.90
CA LEU A 40 -14.10 10.07 6.63
C LEU A 40 -14.53 10.87 7.87
N ARG A 41 -13.86 10.69 9.02
CA ARG A 41 -14.16 11.49 10.22
C ARG A 41 -13.94 12.98 9.97
N VAL A 42 -14.82 13.81 10.54
CA VAL A 42 -14.77 15.28 10.34
C VAL A 42 -13.51 15.86 10.99
N LYS A 43 -13.21 15.40 12.20
CA LYS A 43 -12.00 15.71 12.94
C LYS A 43 -10.81 14.97 12.36
N GLY A 44 -9.79 15.72 11.93
CA GLY A 44 -8.61 15.16 11.27
C GLY A 44 -7.78 14.30 12.21
N GLU A 45 -7.72 14.66 13.48
CA GLU A 45 -7.03 13.96 14.56
C GLU A 45 -7.63 12.59 14.88
N GLU A 46 -8.88 12.32 14.49
CA GLU A 46 -9.51 11.02 14.65
C GLU A 46 -9.32 10.11 13.43
N ARG A 47 -8.75 10.62 12.32
CA ARG A 47 -8.50 9.84 11.12
C ARG A 47 -7.25 8.98 11.32
N PRO A 48 -7.25 7.76 10.78
CA PRO A 48 -6.03 6.96 10.75
C PRO A 48 -4.97 7.63 9.86
N THR A 49 -3.71 7.38 10.20
CA THR A 49 -2.58 7.69 9.32
C THR A 49 -2.60 6.81 8.08
N MET A 50 -2.02 7.26 6.96
CA MET A 50 -1.92 6.42 5.76
C MET A 50 -1.12 5.14 5.98
N LYS A 51 -0.19 5.13 6.94
CA LYS A 51 0.52 3.91 7.36
C LYS A 51 -0.45 2.89 7.96
N GLU A 52 -1.33 3.31 8.85
CA GLU A 52 -2.36 2.44 9.46
C GLU A 52 -3.37 1.97 8.41
N VAL A 53 -3.80 2.84 7.50
CA VAL A 53 -4.69 2.48 6.39
C VAL A 53 -4.04 1.40 5.51
N ALA A 54 -2.77 1.56 5.13
CA ALA A 54 -2.06 0.58 4.31
C ALA A 54 -1.91 -0.77 5.04
N MET A 55 -1.57 -0.76 6.33
CA MET A 55 -1.46 -1.98 7.13
C MET A 55 -2.79 -2.73 7.23
N GLU A 56 -3.90 -2.02 7.48
CA GLU A 56 -5.20 -2.67 7.60
C GLU A 56 -5.68 -3.23 6.25
N LEU A 57 -5.43 -2.51 5.15
CA LEU A 57 -5.73 -3.02 3.81
C LEU A 57 -4.91 -4.27 3.45
N GLU A 58 -3.63 -4.32 3.83
CA GLU A 58 -2.81 -5.51 3.63
C GLU A 58 -3.37 -6.70 4.42
N ARG A 59 -3.75 -6.48 5.68
CA ARG A 59 -4.41 -7.51 6.51
C ARG A 59 -5.70 -8.02 5.89
N LEU A 60 -6.52 -7.13 5.33
CA LEU A 60 -7.77 -7.49 4.66
C LEU A 60 -7.51 -8.27 3.37
N ARG A 61 -6.45 -7.94 2.62
CA ARG A 61 -6.03 -8.69 1.43
C ARG A 61 -5.65 -10.13 1.77
N MET A 62 -5.01 -10.35 2.91
CA MET A 62 -4.59 -11.67 3.38
C MET A 62 -5.75 -12.53 3.93
N MET A 63 -6.87 -11.92 4.33
CA MET A 63 -8.02 -12.59 4.96
C MET A 63 -8.65 -13.70 4.10
N GLY A 64 -8.57 -13.59 2.77
CA GLY A 64 -9.09 -14.58 1.82
C GLY A 64 -8.07 -15.62 1.36
N LYS A 65 -6.80 -15.51 1.77
CA LYS A 65 -5.74 -16.47 1.40
C LYS A 65 -5.58 -17.47 2.54
N HIS A 66 -6.02 -18.71 2.31
CA HIS A 66 -5.71 -19.81 3.23
C HIS A 66 -4.17 -19.95 3.33
N PRO A 67 -3.62 -20.37 4.48
CA PRO A 67 -2.16 -20.53 4.66
C PRO A 67 -1.46 -21.42 3.62
N TRP A 68 -2.23 -22.25 2.90
CA TRP A 68 -1.75 -23.20 1.91
C TRP A 68 -1.65 -22.63 0.49
N THR A 69 -2.21 -21.45 0.23
CA THR A 69 -2.15 -20.74 -1.07
C THR A 69 -1.08 -19.64 -1.07
N ASN A 70 0.04 -19.87 -0.39
CA ASN A 70 1.20 -18.99 -0.47
C ASN A 70 2.01 -19.32 -1.73
N VAL A 71 1.53 -18.90 -2.89
CA VAL A 71 2.42 -18.64 -4.02
C VAL A 71 2.70 -17.13 -4.01
N GLU A 72 3.76 -16.81 -3.27
CA GLU A 72 4.73 -15.75 -3.59
C GLU A 72 4.14 -14.39 -3.98
N SER A 73 3.61 -13.66 -2.99
CA SER A 73 3.61 -12.20 -3.08
C SER A 73 4.96 -11.70 -2.57
N ASN A 74 5.88 -11.48 -3.50
CA ASN A 74 7.18 -10.87 -3.27
C ASN A 74 7.01 -9.54 -2.50
N TYR A 75 7.51 -9.49 -1.26
CA TYR A 75 7.45 -8.35 -0.36
C TYR A 75 8.79 -7.60 -0.42
N GLU A 76 9.15 -7.01 -1.54
CA GLU A 76 10.35 -6.19 -1.58
C GLU A 76 10.06 -4.79 -1.01
N GLN A 77 10.26 -4.68 0.30
CA GLN A 77 11.12 -3.66 0.92
C GLN A 77 10.69 -2.19 0.80
N THR A 78 9.68 -1.77 1.58
CA THR A 78 9.46 -0.33 1.89
C THR A 78 10.21 0.18 3.13
N GLU A 79 10.98 -0.68 3.80
CA GLU A 79 11.76 -0.34 5.01
C GLU A 79 13.23 -0.01 4.70
N TYR A 80 13.55 0.64 3.58
CA TYR A 80 14.95 1.08 3.31
C TYR A 80 15.12 2.50 2.76
N LEU A 81 14.05 3.27 2.56
CA LEU A 81 14.15 4.65 2.06
C LEU A 81 13.93 5.75 3.12
N PHE A 82 13.70 5.39 4.38
CA PHE A 82 13.53 6.35 5.48
C PHE A 82 14.78 6.49 6.38
N GLY A 83 15.87 5.78 6.04
CA GLY A 83 17.03 5.56 6.92
C GLY A 83 18.34 6.25 6.53
N LYS A 84 18.37 7.21 5.59
CA LYS A 84 19.58 8.01 5.37
C LYS A 84 19.27 9.49 5.15
N GLN A 85 18.86 10.10 6.26
CA GLN A 85 19.46 11.32 6.81
C GLN A 85 20.20 12.20 5.80
N ILE A 86 19.51 13.27 5.38
CA ILE A 86 20.05 14.63 5.31
C ILE A 86 21.26 14.81 6.23
N ASP A 87 22.47 14.87 5.65
CA ASP A 87 23.59 15.61 6.21
C ASP A 87 24.41 16.19 5.05
N ALA A 88 24.61 17.50 5.14
CA ALA A 88 25.20 18.37 4.15
C ALA A 88 26.71 18.16 4.01
N PHE A 89 27.23 18.13 2.77
CA PHE A 89 28.37 18.97 2.35
C PHE A 89 28.54 18.90 0.82
N GLY A 90 28.09 19.92 0.10
CA GLY A 90 28.41 20.09 -1.31
C GLY A 90 29.78 20.73 -1.47
N HIS A 91 30.76 19.99 -2.01
CA HIS A 91 32.01 20.56 -2.50
C HIS A 91 32.51 19.80 -3.73
N GLY A 92 32.69 20.52 -4.84
CA GLY A 92 33.78 20.27 -5.79
C GLY A 92 33.57 19.24 -6.91
N LYS A 93 33.14 19.75 -8.07
CA LYS A 93 33.56 19.50 -9.47
C LYS A 93 34.29 18.21 -9.91
N SER A 94 34.09 18.01 -11.21
CA SER A 94 34.96 17.42 -12.25
C SER A 94 34.85 15.92 -12.49
N GLY A 95 34.68 15.60 -13.77
CA GLY A 95 34.23 14.31 -14.25
C GLY A 95 35.32 13.25 -14.23
N GLU A 96 34.87 12.03 -14.03
CA GLU A 96 35.59 10.80 -14.30
C GLU A 96 34.56 9.75 -14.69
N SER A 97 34.78 9.10 -15.83
CA SER A 97 33.89 8.14 -16.47
C SER A 97 33.73 6.90 -15.59
N SER A 98 32.68 6.87 -14.76
CA SER A 98 32.30 5.66 -14.02
C SER A 98 31.59 4.69 -14.98
N ALA A 99 32.19 3.51 -15.19
CA ALA A 99 31.50 2.41 -15.84
C ALA A 99 30.35 1.94 -14.92
N GLY A 100 29.12 2.32 -15.26
CA GLY A 100 27.94 1.95 -14.49
C GLY A 100 27.67 0.46 -14.59
N TYR A 101 27.47 -0.22 -13.47
CA TYR A 101 27.02 -1.61 -13.43
C TYR A 101 25.52 -1.65 -13.15
N GLN A 102 24.79 -2.51 -13.86
CA GLN A 102 23.40 -2.81 -13.53
C GLN A 102 23.35 -4.13 -12.76
N VAL A 103 22.62 -4.14 -11.66
CA VAL A 103 22.41 -5.33 -10.82
C VAL A 103 21.15 -6.02 -11.30
N LEU A 104 21.30 -7.26 -11.79
CA LEU A 104 20.18 -8.13 -12.14
C LEU A 104 20.24 -9.37 -11.24
N GLY A 105 19.50 -9.34 -10.13
CA GLY A 105 19.62 -10.34 -9.08
C GLY A 105 20.96 -10.25 -8.34
N SER A 106 21.68 -11.36 -8.17
CA SER A 106 22.96 -11.43 -7.44
C SER A 106 24.22 -11.23 -8.29
N VAL A 107 24.09 -10.79 -9.55
CA VAL A 107 25.21 -10.62 -10.49
C VAL A 107 25.32 -9.17 -10.96
N LEU A 108 26.54 -8.62 -10.98
CA LEU A 108 26.85 -7.30 -11.57
C LEU A 108 27.24 -7.46 -13.04
N LEU A 109 26.52 -6.79 -13.94
CA LEU A 109 26.93 -6.65 -15.34
C LEU A 109 27.31 -5.20 -15.68
N PRO A 110 28.40 -4.96 -16.45
CA PRO A 110 28.73 -3.63 -16.95
C PRO A 110 27.67 -3.13 -17.93
N SER A 111 27.20 -1.89 -17.75
CA SER A 111 26.30 -1.24 -18.70
C SER A 111 27.13 -0.79 -19.90
N GLY A 112 27.10 -1.57 -20.97
CA GLY A 112 27.80 -1.25 -22.21
C GLY A 112 27.19 0.00 -22.86
N GLY A 113 28.01 1.04 -23.05
CA GLY A 113 27.69 2.16 -23.93
C GLY A 113 28.20 1.90 -25.34
N ARG A 114 27.30 1.93 -26.33
CA ARG A 114 27.52 2.48 -27.67
C ARG A 114 26.20 3.02 -28.20
#